data_AF-A0A956QAS0-F1
#
_entry.id   AF-A0A956QAS0-F1
#
_cell.length_a   1.000
_cell.length_b   1.000
_cell.length_c   1.000
_cell.angle_alpha   90.00
_cell.angle_beta   90.00
_cell.angle_gamma   90.00
#
_symmetry.space_group_name_H-M   'P 1'
#
loop_
_entity.id
_entity.type
_entity.pdbx_description
1 polymer ?
#
loop_
_entity_poly.entity_id
_entity_poly.type
_entity_poly.pdbx_seq_one_letter_code
_entity_poly.pdbx_strand_id
1 'polypeptide(L)'
;MTENHRPMDLAAMLRDLPPGVIVMAVGLIAFFVLSTATRKKARLRKAIDPVHEVMVSLGCTRAQATELVEHYGGNTTLAVMEVKRGKRPLASSHQQAEGWVVLLVDPEQKNPVDLAKRLAHISGMSVSEAVRVIRPDHGAVVCAGMVEEMARPFAESLKQAGIQALALPGDQLVTPGFGGDVRELRPTGDGLAIKLTDNQQLLLPYKDLLLITLGTQPNEGIKARDPYLEAGRGRPFGNLYVETPEGLKRFAFEGRHLVYKVLDEQMASSAVANLKTLLQLLLTAVPELPRNASLDAFLERDRIKVYGSYQELEAESLGVLTRCRQNA
;
A
#
# COMPACT_ATOMS: atom_id res chain seq x y z
N MET A 1 -30.02 8.89 67.80
CA MET A 1 -28.57 8.68 68.01
C MET A 1 -27.97 8.32 66.66
N THR A 2 -27.37 9.28 65.98
CA THR A 2 -26.73 9.09 64.66
C THR A 2 -25.22 9.02 64.86
N GLU A 3 -24.63 7.86 64.60
CA GLU A 3 -23.18 7.65 64.67
C GLU A 3 -22.48 8.40 63.51
N ASN A 4 -21.55 9.28 63.88
CA ASN A 4 -20.64 9.95 62.96
C ASN A 4 -19.59 8.96 62.46
N HIS A 5 -19.67 8.54 61.20
CA HIS A 5 -18.55 7.87 60.51
C HIS A 5 -17.46 8.89 60.19
N ARG A 6 -16.32 8.79 60.89
CA ARG A 6 -15.11 9.54 60.52
C ARG A 6 -14.53 8.97 59.22
N PRO A 7 -14.08 9.80 58.28
CA PRO A 7 -13.38 9.32 57.10
C PRO A 7 -12.08 8.63 57.53
N MET A 8 -11.90 7.37 57.11
CA MET A 8 -10.65 6.63 57.30
C MET A 8 -9.51 7.33 56.55
N ASP A 9 -8.44 7.64 57.27
CA ASP A 9 -7.22 8.20 56.69
C ASP A 9 -6.44 7.10 55.96
N LEU A 10 -6.73 6.97 54.66
CA LEU A 10 -6.16 5.95 53.77
C LEU A 10 -4.62 5.99 53.74
N ALA A 11 -4.02 7.17 54.01
CA ALA A 11 -2.58 7.35 54.02
C ALA A 11 -1.91 6.71 55.24
N ALA A 12 -2.62 6.58 56.36
CA ALA A 12 -2.13 5.88 57.55
C ALA A 12 -2.14 4.35 57.34
N MET A 13 -3.21 3.80 56.77
CA MET A 13 -3.29 2.35 56.47
C MET A 13 -2.25 1.88 55.46
N LEU A 14 -1.85 2.74 54.51
CA LEU A 14 -0.86 2.37 53.50
C LEU A 14 0.57 2.34 54.04
N ARG A 15 0.88 2.95 55.20
CA ARG A 15 2.23 2.94 55.80
C ARG A 15 2.59 1.64 56.51
N ASP A 16 1.59 0.95 57.05
CA ASP A 16 1.80 -0.29 57.82
C ASP A 16 1.77 -1.55 56.94
N LEU A 17 1.57 -1.41 55.64
CA LEU A 17 1.56 -2.54 54.72
C LEU A 17 2.98 -2.92 54.31
N PRO A 18 3.31 -4.23 54.25
CA PRO A 18 4.59 -4.70 53.75
C PRO A 18 4.83 -4.16 52.33
N PRO A 19 6.07 -3.78 51.96
CA PRO A 19 6.38 -3.18 50.66
C PRO A 19 5.89 -4.02 49.47
N GLY A 20 5.92 -5.34 49.59
CA GLY A 20 5.43 -6.26 48.56
C GLY A 20 3.92 -6.11 48.28
N VAL A 21 3.11 -5.81 49.30
CA VAL A 21 1.66 -5.62 49.16
C VAL A 21 1.35 -4.28 48.48
N ILE A 22 2.13 -3.23 48.79
CA ILE A 22 2.01 -1.92 48.15
C ILE A 22 2.34 -2.03 46.66
N VAL A 23 3.44 -2.70 46.30
CA VAL A 23 3.82 -2.92 44.90
C VAL A 23 2.75 -3.71 44.15
N MET A 24 2.17 -4.72 44.79
CA MET A 24 1.12 -5.53 44.18
C MET A 24 -0.16 -4.71 43.95
N ALA A 25 -0.57 -3.89 44.92
CA ALA A 25 -1.74 -3.02 44.80
C ALA A 25 -1.55 -1.95 43.71
N VAL A 26 -0.38 -1.31 43.65
CA VAL A 26 -0.05 -0.34 42.59
C VAL A 26 -0.02 -1.02 41.22
N GLY A 27 0.55 -2.23 41.11
CA GLY A 27 0.54 -3.02 39.89
C GLY A 27 -0.87 -3.39 39.42
N LEU A 28 -1.76 -3.75 40.35
CA LEU A 28 -3.15 -4.09 40.07
C LEU A 28 -3.95 -2.87 39.61
N ILE A 29 -3.77 -1.72 40.26
CA ILE A 29 -4.39 -0.46 39.86
C ILE A 29 -3.88 -0.01 38.48
N ALA A 30 -2.56 -0.08 38.25
CA ALA A 30 -1.96 0.24 36.95
C ALA A 30 -2.49 -0.69 35.85
N PHE A 31 -2.64 -1.98 36.13
CA PHE A 31 -3.24 -2.95 35.21
C PHE A 31 -4.71 -2.63 34.91
N PHE A 32 -5.52 -2.28 35.93
CA PHE A 32 -6.91 -1.89 35.72
C PHE A 32 -7.04 -0.59 34.93
N VAL A 33 -6.19 0.41 35.20
CA VAL A 33 -6.15 1.67 34.44
C VAL A 33 -5.70 1.43 33.00
N LEU A 34 -4.68 0.61 32.75
CA LEU A 34 -4.28 0.22 31.40
C LEU A 34 -5.39 -0.56 30.68
N SER A 35 -6.05 -1.50 31.36
CA SER A 35 -7.12 -2.31 30.77
C SER A 35 -8.36 -1.49 30.42
N THR A 36 -8.69 -0.48 31.23
CA THR A 36 -9.81 0.43 30.97
C THR A 36 -9.46 1.44 29.88
N ALA A 37 -8.21 1.92 29.82
CA ALA A 37 -7.71 2.75 28.74
C ALA A 37 -7.70 2.01 27.39
N THR A 38 -7.29 0.73 27.35
CA THR A 38 -7.34 -0.08 26.13
C THR A 38 -8.77 -0.41 25.71
N ARG A 39 -9.68 -0.70 26.65
CA ARG A 39 -11.12 -0.86 26.36
C ARG A 39 -11.77 0.43 25.85
N LYS A 40 -11.41 1.61 26.38
CA LYS A 40 -11.87 2.91 25.86
C LYS A 40 -11.33 3.16 24.46
N LYS A 41 -10.05 2.85 24.17
CA LYS A 41 -9.46 2.93 22.83
C LYS A 41 -10.16 1.98 21.83
N ALA A 42 -10.55 0.78 22.27
CA ALA A 42 -11.32 -0.16 21.48
C ALA A 42 -12.77 0.29 21.24
N ARG A 43 -13.40 0.96 22.22
CA ARG A 43 -14.74 1.57 22.06
C ARG A 43 -14.73 2.81 21.16
N LEU A 44 -13.68 3.61 21.17
CA LEU A 44 -13.51 4.74 20.24
C LEU A 44 -13.29 4.29 18.79
N ARG A 45 -12.63 3.14 18.57
CA ARG A 45 -12.57 2.51 17.23
C ARG A 45 -13.94 2.04 16.72
N LYS A 46 -14.88 1.70 17.60
CA LYS A 46 -16.26 1.32 17.24
C LYS A 46 -17.16 2.48 16.80
N ALA A 47 -16.69 3.73 16.86
CA ALA A 47 -17.44 4.90 16.42
C ALA A 47 -17.00 5.43 15.04
N ILE A 48 -16.03 4.78 14.40
CA ILE A 48 -15.66 5.09 13.01
C ILE A 48 -16.73 4.45 12.13
N ASP A 49 -17.36 5.26 11.27
CA ASP A 49 -18.30 4.79 10.25
C ASP A 49 -17.63 3.61 9.50
N PRO A 50 -18.17 2.37 9.59
CA PRO A 50 -17.55 1.19 8.99
C PRO A 50 -17.38 1.36 7.47
N VAL A 51 -18.24 2.16 6.84
CA VAL A 51 -18.09 2.54 5.43
C VAL A 51 -16.86 3.40 5.24
N HIS A 52 -16.65 4.40 6.09
CA HIS A 52 -15.48 5.27 6.03
C HIS A 52 -14.16 4.49 6.28
N GLU A 53 -14.16 3.51 7.20
CA GLU A 53 -12.99 2.64 7.43
C GLU A 53 -12.62 1.86 6.16
N VAL A 54 -13.60 1.29 5.47
CA VAL A 54 -13.39 0.55 4.22
C VAL A 54 -12.98 1.47 3.08
N MET A 55 -13.60 2.65 2.95
CA MET A 55 -13.21 3.67 1.97
C MET A 55 -11.73 4.04 2.09
N VAL A 56 -11.29 4.41 3.30
CA VAL A 56 -9.90 4.83 3.54
C VAL A 56 -8.94 3.65 3.37
N SER A 57 -9.34 2.44 3.76
CA SER A 57 -8.46 1.27 3.71
C SER A 57 -8.26 0.69 2.30
N LEU A 58 -9.22 0.93 1.40
CA LEU A 58 -9.23 0.39 0.04
C LEU A 58 -9.15 1.48 -1.05
N GLY A 59 -9.24 2.76 -0.69
CA GLY A 59 -9.26 3.87 -1.65
C GLY A 59 -10.50 3.85 -2.57
N CYS A 60 -11.62 3.31 -2.08
CA CYS A 60 -12.84 3.11 -2.88
C CYS A 60 -13.92 4.16 -2.57
N THR A 61 -14.92 4.27 -3.46
CA THR A 61 -16.05 5.19 -3.29
C THR A 61 -16.91 4.79 -2.09
N ARG A 62 -17.72 5.72 -1.58
CA ARG A 62 -18.67 5.43 -0.49
C ARG A 62 -19.67 4.35 -0.87
N ALA A 63 -20.13 4.34 -2.12
CA ALA A 63 -21.05 3.32 -2.62
C ALA A 63 -20.41 1.92 -2.58
N GLN A 64 -19.18 1.79 -3.08
CA GLN A 64 -18.42 0.51 -3.04
C GLN A 64 -18.13 0.06 -1.61
N ALA A 65 -17.72 0.99 -0.75
CA ALA A 65 -17.47 0.67 0.65
C ALA A 65 -18.76 0.26 1.37
N THR A 66 -19.90 0.86 1.04
CA THR A 66 -21.21 0.49 1.60
C THR A 66 -21.58 -0.92 1.15
N GLU A 67 -21.45 -1.23 -0.14
CA GLU A 67 -21.71 -2.57 -0.68
C GLU A 67 -20.81 -3.63 -0.03
N LEU A 68 -19.52 -3.33 0.15
CA LEU A 68 -18.59 -4.23 0.81
C LEU A 68 -18.95 -4.45 2.29
N VAL A 69 -19.29 -3.38 3.00
CA VAL A 69 -19.71 -3.47 4.41
C VAL A 69 -20.99 -4.29 4.53
N GLU A 70 -21.97 -4.07 3.67
CA GLU A 70 -23.21 -4.85 3.63
C GLU A 70 -22.96 -6.32 3.28
N HIS A 71 -22.16 -6.58 2.26
CA HIS A 71 -21.86 -7.94 1.81
C HIS A 71 -21.18 -8.79 2.89
N TYR A 72 -20.29 -8.17 3.67
CA TYR A 72 -19.59 -8.84 4.77
C TYR A 72 -20.27 -8.61 6.13
N GLY A 73 -21.55 -8.21 6.15
CA GLY A 73 -22.36 -8.11 7.37
C GLY A 73 -21.79 -7.17 8.43
N GLY A 74 -21.18 -6.06 8.01
CA GLY A 74 -20.53 -5.09 8.89
C GLY A 74 -19.08 -5.42 9.26
N ASN A 75 -18.53 -6.54 8.78
CA ASN A 75 -17.15 -6.94 9.09
C ASN A 75 -16.14 -6.27 8.14
N THR A 76 -15.76 -5.03 8.49
CA THR A 76 -14.82 -4.19 7.71
C THR A 76 -13.46 -4.85 7.49
N THR A 77 -12.94 -5.58 8.49
CA THR A 77 -11.64 -6.24 8.39
C THR A 77 -11.64 -7.35 7.36
N LEU A 78 -12.67 -8.19 7.37
CA LEU A 78 -12.83 -9.26 6.39
C LEU A 78 -13.02 -8.70 4.97
N ALA A 79 -13.86 -7.67 4.84
CA ALA A 79 -14.07 -6.97 3.57
C ALA A 79 -12.76 -6.43 2.97
N VAL A 80 -11.98 -5.72 3.79
CA VAL A 80 -10.67 -5.18 3.38
C VAL A 80 -9.69 -6.30 3.02
N MET A 81 -9.63 -7.37 3.82
CA MET A 81 -8.72 -8.48 3.56
C MET A 81 -9.04 -9.24 2.27
N GLU A 82 -10.31 -9.52 2.00
CA GLU A 82 -10.72 -10.26 0.80
C GLU A 82 -10.50 -9.44 -0.48
N VAL A 83 -10.71 -8.12 -0.42
CA VAL A 83 -10.36 -7.21 -1.52
C VAL A 83 -8.85 -7.11 -1.70
N LYS A 84 -8.08 -6.93 -0.62
CA LYS A 84 -6.60 -6.88 -0.69
C LYS A 84 -5.96 -8.17 -1.17
N ARG A 85 -6.65 -9.31 -0.98
CA ARG A 85 -6.25 -10.63 -1.49
C ARG A 85 -6.72 -10.88 -2.93
N GLY A 86 -7.40 -9.93 -3.55
CA GLY A 86 -7.93 -10.06 -4.92
C GLY A 86 -9.06 -11.07 -5.08
N LYS A 87 -9.56 -11.66 -3.98
CA LYS A 87 -10.62 -12.68 -4.00
C LYS A 87 -12.00 -12.09 -4.29
N ARG A 88 -12.17 -10.82 -3.95
CA ARG A 88 -13.26 -10.00 -4.46
C ARG A 88 -12.65 -8.80 -5.16
N PRO A 89 -12.78 -8.68 -6.49
CA PRO A 89 -12.49 -7.41 -7.12
C PRO A 89 -13.42 -6.38 -6.47
N LEU A 90 -12.88 -5.22 -6.08
CA LEU A 90 -13.72 -4.03 -6.05
C LEU A 90 -14.41 -4.04 -7.41
N ALA A 91 -15.75 -4.13 -7.43
CA ALA A 91 -16.50 -4.12 -8.67
C ALA A 91 -15.87 -3.03 -9.52
N SER A 92 -15.37 -3.40 -10.69
CA SER A 92 -14.67 -2.50 -11.60
C SER A 92 -15.68 -1.46 -12.01
N SER A 93 -15.82 -0.46 -11.16
CA SER A 93 -16.45 0.76 -11.51
C SER A 93 -15.48 1.37 -12.48
N HIS A 94 -15.81 1.27 -13.76
CA HIS A 94 -15.67 2.39 -14.65
C HIS A 94 -16.41 3.66 -14.14
N GLN A 95 -16.56 3.86 -12.82
CA GLN A 95 -16.66 5.18 -12.24
C GLN A 95 -15.22 5.66 -12.14
N GLN A 96 -14.74 6.15 -13.28
CA GLN A 96 -13.89 7.33 -13.32
C GLN A 96 -14.27 8.20 -12.11
N ALA A 97 -13.30 8.62 -11.29
CA ALA A 97 -13.63 9.49 -10.18
C ALA A 97 -14.35 10.72 -10.76
N GLU A 98 -15.65 10.87 -10.51
CA GLU A 98 -16.39 12.01 -11.03
C GLU A 98 -15.75 13.28 -10.47
N GLY A 99 -15.34 14.20 -11.35
CA GLY A 99 -14.60 15.40 -10.96
C GLY A 99 -13.09 15.26 -11.11
N TRP A 100 -12.35 16.06 -10.35
CA TRP A 100 -10.90 16.18 -10.39
C TRP A 100 -10.26 15.50 -9.18
N VAL A 101 -9.08 14.93 -9.42
CA VAL A 101 -8.25 14.28 -8.40
C VAL A 101 -6.94 15.04 -8.27
N VAL A 102 -6.39 15.05 -7.05
CA VAL A 102 -5.05 15.57 -6.78
C VAL A 102 -4.14 14.43 -6.32
N LEU A 103 -3.12 14.15 -7.12
CA LEU A 103 -2.15 13.08 -6.93
C LEU A 103 -0.82 13.62 -6.43
N LEU A 104 -0.12 12.85 -5.59
CA LEU A 104 1.30 13.07 -5.32
C LEU A 104 2.14 12.46 -6.44
N VAL A 105 2.98 13.26 -7.10
CA VAL A 105 3.77 12.80 -8.26
C VAL A 105 5.17 12.35 -7.84
N ASP A 106 5.72 12.97 -6.80
CA ASP A 106 7.09 12.73 -6.37
C ASP A 106 7.33 13.13 -4.91
N PRO A 107 7.07 12.23 -3.94
CA PRO A 107 7.54 12.38 -2.58
C PRO A 107 8.97 11.86 -2.40
N GLU A 108 9.91 12.07 -3.32
CA GLU A 108 11.34 12.04 -2.97
C GLU A 108 11.67 13.20 -2.02
N GLN A 109 11.23 13.10 -0.77
CA GLN A 109 11.53 14.08 0.27
C GLN A 109 12.19 13.43 1.47
N LYS A 110 13.31 14.03 1.87
CA LYS A 110 14.20 13.57 2.95
C LYS A 110 13.54 13.48 4.35
N ASN A 111 12.26 13.83 4.51
CA ASN A 111 11.52 13.61 5.75
C ASN A 111 9.99 13.46 5.54
N PRO A 112 9.44 12.22 5.50
CA PRO A 112 8.00 11.98 5.30
C PRO A 112 7.13 12.55 6.43
N VAL A 113 7.69 12.74 7.63
CA VAL A 113 6.97 13.33 8.76
C VAL A 113 6.72 14.83 8.54
N ASP A 114 7.71 15.55 8.02
CA ASP A 114 7.56 16.98 7.73
C ASP A 114 6.64 17.20 6.53
N LEU A 115 6.73 16.31 5.53
CA LEU A 115 5.79 16.29 4.41
C LEU A 115 4.35 16.07 4.90
N ALA A 116 4.14 15.14 5.84
CA ALA A 116 2.82 14.88 6.41
C ALA A 116 2.28 16.03 7.25
N LYS A 117 3.15 16.74 7.99
CA LYS A 117 2.73 17.95 8.71
C LYS A 117 2.29 19.06 7.76
N ARG A 118 3.00 19.27 6.65
CA ARG A 118 2.64 20.26 5.63
C ARG A 118 1.33 19.89 4.95
N LEU A 119 1.20 18.63 4.53
CA LEU A 119 -0.03 18.13 3.92
C LEU A 119 -1.22 18.29 4.88
N ALA A 120 -1.08 17.86 6.13
CA ALA A 120 -2.09 18.03 7.17
C ALA A 120 -2.51 19.50 7.35
N HIS A 121 -1.54 20.41 7.34
CA HIS A 121 -1.82 21.84 7.47
C HIS A 121 -2.62 22.40 6.29
N ILE A 122 -2.29 22.02 5.05
CA ILE A 122 -2.91 22.57 3.84
C ILE A 122 -4.28 21.95 3.56
N SER A 123 -4.43 20.65 3.82
CA SER A 123 -5.65 19.90 3.51
C SER A 123 -6.63 19.80 4.67
N GLY A 124 -6.23 20.23 5.88
CA GLY A 124 -7.04 20.12 7.10
C GLY A 124 -7.16 18.70 7.67
N MET A 125 -6.50 17.69 7.07
CA MET A 125 -6.48 16.33 7.60
C MET A 125 -5.59 16.22 8.86
N SER A 126 -5.78 15.16 9.64
CA SER A 126 -4.86 14.89 10.74
C SER A 126 -3.47 14.49 10.24
N VAL A 127 -2.42 14.75 11.02
CA VAL A 127 -1.05 14.30 10.67
C VAL A 127 -1.00 12.78 10.48
N SER A 128 -1.79 12.02 11.24
CA SER A 128 -1.83 10.55 11.06
C SER A 128 -2.47 10.13 9.74
N GLU A 129 -3.46 10.87 9.23
CA GLU A 129 -4.06 10.61 7.91
C GLU A 129 -3.10 11.05 6.81
N ALA A 130 -2.47 12.22 6.94
CA ALA A 130 -1.45 12.68 6.01
C ALA A 130 -0.28 11.69 5.89
N VAL A 131 0.20 11.14 7.01
CA VAL A 131 1.22 10.09 7.01
C VAL A 131 0.73 8.84 6.25
N ARG A 132 -0.55 8.48 6.34
CA ARG A 132 -1.10 7.33 5.60
C ARG A 132 -1.23 7.61 4.11
N VAL A 133 -1.56 8.84 3.72
CA VAL A 133 -1.63 9.28 2.32
C VAL A 133 -0.24 9.37 1.70
N ILE A 134 0.77 9.80 2.46
CA ILE A 134 2.15 9.97 1.99
C ILE A 134 2.98 8.68 2.05
N ARG A 135 2.62 7.73 2.94
CA ARG A 135 3.34 6.45 3.08
C ARG A 135 3.45 5.62 1.80
N PRO A 136 2.42 5.53 0.95
CA PRO A 136 2.60 5.12 -0.43
C PRO A 136 3.43 6.18 -1.14
N ASP A 137 4.72 5.90 -1.32
CA ASP A 137 5.58 6.71 -2.17
C ASP A 137 4.98 6.76 -3.58
N HIS A 138 4.70 7.97 -4.07
CA HIS A 138 4.23 8.33 -5.42
C HIS A 138 2.82 7.81 -5.77
N GLY A 139 2.10 8.50 -6.65
CA GLY A 139 0.78 8.10 -7.14
C GLY A 139 -0.37 8.11 -6.12
N ALA A 140 -0.13 8.52 -4.87
CA ALA A 140 -1.15 8.58 -3.84
C ALA A 140 -2.18 9.68 -4.14
N VAL A 141 -3.46 9.30 -4.10
CA VAL A 141 -4.58 10.24 -4.19
C VAL A 141 -4.70 10.99 -2.87
N VAL A 142 -4.44 12.29 -2.91
CA VAL A 142 -4.60 13.19 -1.76
C VAL A 142 -6.06 13.57 -1.57
N CYS A 143 -6.73 13.85 -2.69
CA CYS A 143 -8.13 14.23 -2.73
C CYS A 143 -8.74 13.76 -4.05
N ALA A 144 -10.01 13.36 -4.02
CA ALA A 144 -10.78 12.96 -5.18
C ALA A 144 -12.17 13.58 -5.13
N GLY A 145 -12.79 13.77 -6.30
CA GLY A 145 -14.13 14.33 -6.41
C GLY A 145 -14.20 15.86 -6.27
N MET A 146 -13.09 16.56 -6.52
CA MET A 146 -13.05 18.01 -6.49
C MET A 146 -13.61 18.60 -7.80
N VAL A 147 -14.08 19.84 -7.78
CA VAL A 147 -14.23 20.61 -9.04
C VAL A 147 -12.88 21.17 -9.46
N GLU A 148 -12.70 21.43 -10.77
CA GLU A 148 -11.42 21.87 -11.35
C GLU A 148 -10.85 23.10 -10.63
N GLU A 149 -11.74 24.06 -10.34
CA GLU A 149 -11.44 25.35 -9.73
C GLU A 149 -10.92 25.21 -8.30
N MET A 150 -11.15 24.06 -7.65
CA MET A 150 -10.59 23.76 -6.33
C MET A 150 -9.37 22.84 -6.43
N ALA A 151 -9.38 21.88 -7.37
CA ALA A 151 -8.32 20.90 -7.52
C ALA A 151 -6.99 21.54 -7.96
N ARG A 152 -7.03 22.44 -8.97
CA ARG A 152 -5.81 23.09 -9.47
C ARG A 152 -5.15 23.99 -8.42
N PRO A 153 -5.88 24.92 -7.74
CA PRO A 153 -5.26 25.74 -6.70
C PRO A 153 -4.78 24.93 -5.50
N PHE A 154 -5.45 23.83 -5.18
CA PHE A 154 -5.00 22.92 -4.12
C PHE A 154 -3.67 22.24 -4.50
N ALA A 155 -3.56 21.70 -5.72
CA ALA A 155 -2.29 21.15 -6.22
C ALA A 155 -1.17 22.21 -6.26
N GLU A 156 -1.46 23.45 -6.67
CA GLU A 156 -0.48 24.54 -6.63
C GLU A 156 -0.07 24.93 -5.20
N SER A 157 -1.01 24.93 -4.24
CA SER A 157 -0.71 25.18 -2.82
C SER A 157 0.23 24.09 -2.26
N LEU A 158 0.01 22.84 -2.65
CA LEU A 158 0.91 21.73 -2.32
C LEU A 158 2.30 21.98 -2.92
N LYS A 159 2.40 22.35 -4.20
CA LYS A 159 3.69 22.66 -4.86
C LYS A 159 4.42 23.81 -4.17
N GLN A 160 3.72 24.88 -3.79
CA GLN A 160 4.31 26.02 -3.06
C GLN A 160 4.87 25.61 -1.69
N ALA A 161 4.26 24.62 -1.03
CA ALA A 161 4.77 24.03 0.20
C ALA A 161 5.92 23.02 -0.02
N GLY A 162 6.33 22.85 -1.28
CA GLY A 162 7.37 21.94 -1.73
C GLY A 162 6.85 20.56 -2.12
N ILE A 163 5.55 20.28 -2.04
CA ILE A 163 4.96 18.96 -2.28
C ILE A 163 4.62 18.81 -3.77
N GLN A 164 5.29 17.89 -4.47
CA GLN A 164 4.99 17.65 -5.89
C GLN A 164 3.61 16.98 -6.03
N ALA A 165 2.64 17.76 -6.52
CA ALA A 165 1.28 17.32 -6.73
C ALA A 165 0.78 17.69 -8.13
N LEU A 166 -0.16 16.89 -8.65
CA LEU A 166 -0.79 17.09 -9.94
C LEU A 166 -2.31 17.02 -9.77
N ALA A 167 -3.01 18.03 -10.27
CA ALA A 167 -4.46 17.96 -10.45
C ALA A 167 -4.77 17.45 -11.86
N LEU A 168 -5.64 16.46 -11.98
CA LEU A 168 -6.12 15.95 -13.25
C LEU A 168 -7.61 15.56 -13.14
N PRO A 169 -8.34 15.53 -14.26
CA PRO A 169 -9.65 14.90 -14.32
C PRO A 169 -9.59 13.45 -13.82
N GLY A 170 -10.57 13.01 -13.05
CA GLY A 170 -10.61 11.69 -12.43
C GLY A 170 -10.85 10.55 -13.43
N ASP A 171 -11.29 10.85 -14.64
CA ASP A 171 -11.32 9.94 -15.79
C ASP A 171 -9.93 9.70 -16.41
N GLN A 172 -8.99 10.62 -16.18
CA GLN A 172 -7.58 10.45 -16.53
C GLN A 172 -6.79 9.70 -15.46
N LEU A 173 -7.40 9.40 -14.30
CA LEU A 173 -6.78 8.58 -13.27
C LEU A 173 -6.71 7.13 -13.76
N VAL A 174 -5.50 6.69 -14.06
CA VAL A 174 -5.24 5.31 -14.47
C VAL A 174 -5.52 4.37 -13.31
N THR A 175 -6.62 3.62 -13.37
CA THR A 175 -6.97 2.62 -12.36
C THR A 175 -6.88 1.23 -12.98
N PRO A 176 -5.76 0.51 -12.80
CA PRO A 176 -5.57 -0.81 -13.40
C PRO A 176 -6.51 -1.83 -12.75
N GLY A 177 -7.25 -2.57 -13.56
CA GLY A 177 -7.98 -3.75 -13.10
C GLY A 177 -7.00 -4.85 -12.66
N PHE A 178 -7.36 -5.67 -11.68
CA PHE A 178 -6.52 -6.83 -11.32
C PHE A 178 -6.68 -7.93 -12.37
N GLY A 179 -5.54 -8.34 -12.96
CA GLY A 179 -5.45 -9.40 -13.97
C GLY A 179 -5.12 -10.77 -13.38
N GLY A 180 -4.63 -10.84 -12.14
CA GLY A 180 -4.35 -12.08 -11.42
C GLY A 180 -2.91 -12.20 -10.89
N ASP A 181 -2.68 -13.26 -10.13
CA ASP A 181 -1.36 -13.63 -9.61
C ASP A 181 -0.63 -14.52 -10.60
N VAL A 182 0.57 -14.11 -10.97
CA VAL A 182 1.43 -14.79 -11.92
C VAL A 182 2.20 -15.91 -11.25
N ARG A 183 2.14 -17.08 -11.85
CA ARG A 183 2.91 -18.27 -11.52
C ARG A 183 4.07 -18.50 -12.49
N GLU A 184 3.94 -18.11 -13.74
CA GLU A 184 4.98 -18.30 -14.76
C GLU A 184 5.00 -17.11 -15.71
N LEU A 185 6.20 -16.64 -16.04
CA LEU A 185 6.46 -15.66 -17.08
C LEU A 185 7.42 -16.27 -18.08
N ARG A 186 7.07 -16.21 -19.37
CA ARG A 186 7.93 -16.70 -20.44
C ARG A 186 7.93 -15.70 -21.59
N PRO A 187 9.02 -14.94 -21.77
CA PRO A 187 9.25 -14.18 -22.99
C PRO A 187 9.19 -15.13 -24.20
N THR A 188 8.48 -14.75 -25.25
CA THR A 188 8.37 -15.46 -26.52
C THR A 188 8.84 -14.56 -27.67
N GLY A 189 8.75 -15.01 -28.92
CA GLY A 189 9.20 -14.21 -30.07
C GLY A 189 8.34 -12.96 -30.31
N ASP A 190 7.04 -13.03 -30.04
CA ASP A 190 6.03 -12.01 -30.36
C ASP A 190 5.31 -11.43 -29.13
N GLY A 191 5.49 -12.03 -27.96
CA GLY A 191 4.89 -11.53 -26.73
C GLY A 191 5.38 -12.18 -25.45
N LEU A 192 4.66 -11.93 -24.38
CA LEU A 192 4.87 -12.49 -23.05
C LEU A 192 3.77 -13.52 -22.77
N ALA A 193 4.16 -14.78 -22.64
CA ALA A 193 3.27 -15.80 -22.12
C ALA A 193 3.24 -15.71 -20.59
N ILE A 194 2.04 -15.55 -20.04
CA ILE A 194 1.77 -15.50 -18.60
C ILE A 194 0.91 -16.70 -18.23
N LYS A 195 1.32 -17.42 -17.18
CA LYS A 195 0.46 -18.41 -16.52
C LYS A 195 0.11 -17.92 -15.14
N LEU A 196 -1.18 -17.86 -14.83
CA LEU A 196 -1.70 -17.46 -13.53
C LEU A 196 -1.74 -18.63 -12.55
N THR A 197 -1.91 -18.33 -11.27
CA THR A 197 -2.00 -19.33 -10.19
C THR A 197 -3.22 -20.26 -10.32
N ASP A 198 -4.30 -19.79 -10.91
CA ASP A 198 -5.50 -20.57 -11.27
C ASP A 198 -5.32 -21.43 -12.54
N ASN A 199 -4.11 -21.40 -13.14
CA ASN A 199 -3.71 -22.07 -14.37
C ASN A 199 -4.30 -21.48 -15.67
N GLN A 200 -4.95 -20.32 -15.62
CA GLN A 200 -5.23 -19.56 -16.83
C GLN A 200 -3.92 -19.19 -17.53
N GLN A 201 -3.92 -19.28 -18.86
CA GLN A 201 -2.78 -18.89 -19.70
C GLN A 201 -3.19 -17.72 -20.58
N LEU A 202 -2.31 -16.72 -20.65
CA LEU A 202 -2.47 -15.52 -21.43
C LEU A 202 -1.24 -15.36 -22.32
N LEU A 203 -1.45 -14.97 -23.57
CA LEU A 203 -0.38 -14.53 -24.45
C LEU A 203 -0.60 -13.04 -24.71
N LEU A 204 0.34 -12.22 -24.24
CA LEU A 204 0.22 -10.78 -24.27
C LEU A 204 1.27 -10.21 -25.24
N PRO A 205 0.87 -9.52 -26.31
CA PRO A 205 1.82 -8.86 -27.20
C PRO A 205 2.74 -7.91 -26.45
N TYR A 206 4.02 -7.83 -26.83
CA TYR A 206 4.96 -6.93 -26.14
C TYR A 206 4.57 -5.46 -26.22
N LYS A 207 3.94 -5.05 -27.33
CA LYS A 207 3.41 -3.69 -27.52
C LYS A 207 2.38 -3.29 -26.46
N ASP A 208 1.75 -4.26 -25.81
CA ASP A 208 0.70 -4.03 -24.82
C ASP A 208 1.29 -3.97 -23.40
N LEU A 209 2.56 -4.34 -23.21
CA LEU A 209 3.26 -4.30 -21.92
C LEU A 209 3.76 -2.88 -21.64
N LEU A 210 3.20 -2.23 -20.61
CA LEU A 210 3.41 -0.80 -20.35
C LEU A 210 4.42 -0.50 -19.24
N LEU A 211 4.52 -1.37 -18.23
CA LEU A 211 5.41 -1.15 -17.10
C LEU A 211 5.70 -2.47 -16.40
N ILE A 212 6.94 -2.60 -15.92
CA ILE A 212 7.33 -3.59 -14.93
C ILE A 212 7.89 -2.91 -13.68
N THR A 213 7.46 -3.36 -12.52
CA THR A 213 7.97 -2.86 -11.23
C THR A 213 8.40 -3.98 -10.32
N LEU A 214 9.39 -3.70 -9.48
CA LEU A 214 9.91 -4.64 -8.49
C LEU A 214 9.98 -3.98 -7.11
N GLY A 215 9.71 -4.76 -6.08
CA GLY A 215 9.84 -4.39 -4.68
C GLY A 215 10.18 -5.58 -3.81
N THR A 216 10.48 -5.33 -2.54
CA THR A 216 10.76 -6.39 -1.58
C THR A 216 10.17 -6.10 -0.21
N GLN A 217 9.79 -7.16 0.50
CA GLN A 217 9.48 -7.10 1.92
C GLN A 217 10.63 -7.74 2.71
N PRO A 218 10.98 -7.21 3.90
CA PRO A 218 11.96 -7.85 4.76
C PRO A 218 11.46 -9.24 5.18
N ASN A 219 12.36 -10.21 5.29
CA ASN A 219 12.04 -11.47 5.98
C ASN A 219 11.76 -11.20 7.47
N GLU A 220 11.01 -12.10 8.11
CA GLU A 220 10.72 -12.00 9.55
C GLU A 220 11.99 -11.83 10.37
N GLY A 221 11.96 -10.90 11.33
CA GLY A 221 13.12 -10.56 12.17
C GLY A 221 14.12 -9.58 11.55
N ILE A 222 14.01 -9.27 10.25
CA ILE A 222 14.86 -8.25 9.60
C ILE A 222 14.18 -6.90 9.68
N LYS A 223 14.74 -5.98 10.48
CA LYS A 223 14.37 -4.56 10.41
C LYS A 223 15.15 -3.91 9.27
N ALA A 224 14.45 -3.54 8.20
CA ALA A 224 15.04 -2.67 7.19
C ALA A 224 15.34 -1.30 7.82
N ARG A 225 16.63 -1.00 8.03
CA ARG A 225 17.10 0.35 8.38
C ARG A 225 17.43 1.18 7.14
N ASP A 226 17.66 0.50 6.02
CA ASP A 226 17.96 1.06 4.71
C ASP A 226 16.70 0.93 3.83
N PRO A 227 16.36 1.94 3.01
CA PRO A 227 15.27 1.84 2.03
C PRO A 227 15.48 0.73 0.98
N TYR A 228 16.66 0.14 0.87
CA TYR A 228 16.98 -0.98 0.00
C TYR A 228 17.55 -2.17 0.77
N LEU A 229 17.10 -3.38 0.45
CA LEU A 229 17.65 -4.64 0.95
C LEU A 229 18.37 -5.40 -0.15
N GLU A 230 19.39 -6.17 0.21
CA GLU A 230 19.89 -7.25 -0.64
C GLU A 230 18.74 -8.19 -1.00
N ALA A 231 18.58 -8.51 -2.28
CA ALA A 231 17.45 -9.28 -2.78
C ALA A 231 17.27 -10.64 -2.07
N GLY A 232 18.39 -11.30 -1.74
CA GLY A 232 18.40 -12.57 -0.98
C GLY A 232 17.90 -12.47 0.46
N ARG A 233 17.90 -11.27 1.06
CA ARG A 233 17.43 -11.03 2.43
C ARG A 233 15.95 -10.67 2.52
N GLY A 234 15.28 -10.53 1.38
CA GLY A 234 13.86 -10.18 1.33
C GLY A 234 13.01 -11.21 0.60
N ARG A 235 11.76 -10.82 0.36
CA ARG A 235 10.79 -11.50 -0.50
C ARG A 235 10.55 -10.60 -1.70
N PRO A 236 11.27 -10.81 -2.83
CA PRO A 236 11.05 -10.04 -4.05
C PRO A 236 9.62 -10.27 -4.58
N PHE A 237 8.95 -9.19 -4.94
CA PHE A 237 7.63 -9.19 -5.57
C PHE A 237 7.56 -8.06 -6.60
N GLY A 238 6.61 -8.11 -7.51
CA GLY A 238 6.48 -7.10 -8.55
C GLY A 238 5.11 -7.07 -9.21
N ASN A 239 4.94 -6.10 -10.10
CA ASN A 239 3.75 -5.95 -10.92
C ASN A 239 4.13 -5.78 -12.39
N LEU A 240 3.35 -6.39 -13.27
CA LEU A 240 3.31 -6.13 -14.71
C LEU A 240 2.01 -5.38 -15.02
N TYR A 241 2.11 -4.30 -15.80
CA TYR A 241 0.97 -3.54 -16.26
C TYR A 241 0.82 -3.67 -17.76
N VAL A 242 -0.38 -4.05 -18.21
CA VAL A 242 -0.63 -4.44 -19.59
C VAL A 242 -1.94 -3.82 -20.06
N GLU A 243 -1.93 -3.18 -21.22
CA GLU A 243 -3.15 -2.71 -21.86
C GLU A 243 -3.90 -3.90 -22.49
N THR A 244 -5.19 -4.05 -22.20
CA THR A 244 -6.04 -5.10 -22.79
C THR A 244 -7.26 -4.47 -23.44
N PRO A 245 -8.01 -5.19 -24.29
CA PRO A 245 -9.30 -4.69 -24.79
C PRO A 245 -10.28 -4.28 -23.67
N GLU A 246 -10.18 -4.92 -22.51
CA GLU A 246 -10.95 -4.61 -21.29
C GLU A 246 -10.32 -3.48 -20.44
N GLY A 247 -9.31 -2.80 -20.97
CA GLY A 247 -8.54 -1.73 -20.33
C GLY A 247 -7.25 -2.19 -19.66
N LEU A 248 -6.61 -1.30 -18.92
CA LEU A 248 -5.37 -1.59 -18.22
C LEU A 248 -5.54 -2.68 -17.15
N LYS A 249 -4.68 -3.71 -17.19
CA LYS A 249 -4.61 -4.78 -16.20
C LYS A 249 -3.28 -4.77 -15.46
N ARG A 250 -3.32 -5.16 -14.18
CA ARG A 250 -2.16 -5.40 -13.32
C ARG A 250 -2.05 -6.89 -13.01
N PHE A 251 -0.90 -7.48 -13.29
CA PHE A 251 -0.56 -8.84 -12.91
C PHE A 251 0.53 -8.82 -11.83
N ALA A 252 0.23 -9.37 -10.66
CA ALA A 252 1.16 -9.40 -9.54
C ALA A 252 2.03 -10.67 -9.61
N PHE A 253 3.29 -10.60 -9.21
CA PHE A 253 4.15 -11.78 -9.12
C PHE A 253 5.00 -11.77 -7.85
N GLU A 254 5.26 -12.97 -7.32
CA GLU A 254 6.20 -13.19 -6.22
C GLU A 254 7.37 -14.03 -6.70
N GLY A 255 8.59 -13.50 -6.54
CA GLY A 255 9.81 -14.16 -7.05
C GLY A 255 10.03 -15.57 -6.50
N ARG A 256 9.52 -15.90 -5.31
CA ARG A 256 9.63 -17.26 -4.74
C ARG A 256 8.59 -18.23 -5.30
N HIS A 257 7.47 -17.74 -5.83
CA HIS A 257 6.37 -18.55 -6.34
C HIS A 257 6.38 -18.67 -7.86
N LEU A 258 7.24 -17.89 -8.53
CA LEU A 258 7.49 -18.03 -9.96
C LEU A 258 8.13 -19.39 -10.28
N VAL A 259 7.62 -20.01 -11.35
CA VAL A 259 8.17 -21.22 -11.95
C VAL A 259 9.23 -20.83 -12.98
N TYR A 260 10.49 -21.21 -12.72
CA TYR A 260 11.64 -20.84 -13.55
C TYR A 260 12.04 -21.89 -14.59
N LYS A 261 11.19 -22.89 -14.86
CA LYS A 261 11.46 -23.94 -15.85
C LYS A 261 11.76 -23.39 -17.25
N VAL A 262 11.28 -22.17 -17.54
CA VAL A 262 11.51 -21.47 -18.80
C VAL A 262 13.00 -21.16 -19.05
N LEU A 263 13.81 -21.12 -17.99
CA LEU A 263 15.23 -20.83 -18.07
C LEU A 263 16.06 -22.05 -18.48
N ASP A 264 15.53 -23.26 -18.32
CA ASP A 264 16.17 -24.53 -18.67
C ASP A 264 17.65 -24.60 -18.22
N GLU A 265 18.60 -24.71 -19.15
CA GLU A 265 20.05 -24.76 -18.86
C GLU A 265 20.59 -23.49 -18.19
N GLN A 266 19.90 -22.35 -18.30
CA GLN A 266 20.27 -21.07 -17.66
C GLN A 266 19.79 -20.97 -16.21
N MET A 267 19.09 -21.99 -15.70
CA MET A 267 18.57 -21.99 -14.34
C MET A 267 19.70 -22.07 -13.31
N ALA A 268 19.84 -21.01 -12.53
CA ALA A 268 20.73 -20.93 -11.38
C ALA A 268 20.13 -21.62 -10.13
N SER A 269 20.99 -21.87 -9.14
CA SER A 269 20.62 -22.48 -7.86
C SER A 269 19.78 -21.57 -6.95
N SER A 270 19.73 -20.27 -7.23
CA SER A 270 18.99 -19.31 -6.41
C SER A 270 17.82 -18.69 -7.16
N ALA A 271 16.66 -18.58 -6.48
CA ALA A 271 15.47 -17.94 -7.04
C ALA A 271 15.72 -16.46 -7.39
N VAL A 272 16.62 -15.78 -6.67
CA VAL A 272 16.99 -14.39 -6.96
C VAL A 272 17.76 -14.28 -8.27
N ALA A 273 18.76 -15.14 -8.50
CA ALA A 273 19.47 -15.16 -9.77
C ALA A 273 18.54 -15.52 -10.94
N ASN A 274 17.66 -16.52 -10.74
CA ASN A 274 16.67 -16.88 -11.76
C ASN A 274 15.70 -15.73 -12.07
N LEU A 275 15.24 -15.00 -11.05
CA LEU A 275 14.43 -13.81 -11.23
C LEU A 275 15.18 -12.75 -12.03
N LYS A 276 16.46 -12.50 -11.70
CA LYS A 276 17.31 -11.55 -12.43
C LYS A 276 17.44 -11.92 -13.90
N THR A 277 17.76 -13.18 -14.20
CA THR A 277 17.87 -13.68 -15.58
C THR A 277 16.54 -13.54 -16.33
N LEU A 278 15.43 -13.93 -15.71
CA LEU A 278 14.09 -13.80 -16.31
C LEU A 278 13.75 -12.35 -16.65
N LEU A 279 14.03 -11.41 -15.74
CA LEU A 279 13.80 -9.98 -15.96
C LEU A 279 14.73 -9.41 -17.04
N GLN A 280 15.99 -9.85 -17.11
CA GLN A 280 16.91 -9.47 -18.19
C GLN A 280 16.45 -9.98 -19.55
N LEU A 281 15.95 -11.22 -19.64
CA LEU A 281 15.38 -11.76 -20.88
C LEU A 281 14.16 -10.93 -21.33
N LEU A 282 13.27 -10.58 -20.40
CA LEU A 282 12.11 -9.73 -20.71
C LEU A 282 12.54 -8.34 -21.19
N LEU A 283 13.50 -7.69 -20.53
CA LEU A 283 14.00 -6.37 -20.92
C LEU A 283 14.84 -6.40 -22.21
N THR A 284 15.39 -7.56 -22.58
CA THR A 284 16.03 -7.75 -23.88
C THR A 284 14.98 -7.82 -24.99
N ALA A 285 13.84 -8.48 -24.71
CA ALA A 285 12.72 -8.56 -25.63
C ALA A 285 11.96 -7.22 -25.77
N VAL A 286 11.92 -6.41 -24.70
CA VAL A 286 11.27 -5.09 -24.67
C VAL A 286 12.21 -4.04 -24.07
N PRO A 287 13.19 -3.52 -24.84
CA PRO A 287 14.22 -2.61 -24.33
C PRO A 287 13.68 -1.28 -23.81
N GLU A 288 12.58 -0.81 -24.41
CA GLU A 288 11.95 0.48 -24.08
C GLU A 288 10.97 0.38 -22.91
N LEU A 289 10.81 -0.82 -22.31
CA LEU A 289 9.84 -1.04 -21.25
C LEU A 289 10.16 -0.16 -20.03
N PRO A 290 9.25 0.77 -19.66
CA PRO A 290 9.40 1.56 -18.45
C PRO A 290 9.58 0.68 -17.21
N ARG A 291 10.37 1.20 -16.26
CA ARG A 291 10.72 0.50 -15.02
C ARG A 291 10.89 1.47 -13.86
N ASN A 292 10.68 0.97 -12.64
CA ASN A 292 10.91 1.75 -11.44
C ASN A 292 12.37 1.63 -10.96
N ALA A 293 12.84 2.60 -10.16
CA ALA A 293 14.22 2.67 -9.68
C ALA A 293 14.66 1.41 -8.90
N SER A 294 13.71 0.72 -8.27
CA SER A 294 13.96 -0.55 -7.58
C SER A 294 14.35 -1.68 -8.53
N LEU A 295 13.79 -1.73 -9.74
CA LEU A 295 14.17 -2.71 -10.74
C LEU A 295 15.59 -2.44 -11.26
N ASP A 296 15.95 -1.18 -11.52
CA ASP A 296 17.31 -0.79 -11.91
C ASP A 296 18.33 -1.19 -10.84
N ALA A 297 18.07 -0.84 -9.58
CA ALA A 297 18.92 -1.20 -8.45
C ALA A 297 19.11 -2.73 -8.32
N PHE A 298 18.09 -3.51 -8.67
CA PHE A 298 18.15 -4.96 -8.62
C PHE A 298 19.06 -5.51 -9.71
N LEU A 299 18.88 -5.05 -10.95
CA LEU A 299 19.65 -5.51 -12.09
C LEU A 299 21.13 -5.13 -11.95
N GLU A 300 21.43 -3.94 -11.45
CA GLU A 300 22.80 -3.44 -11.29
C GLU A 300 23.51 -3.97 -10.05
N ARG A 301 22.83 -4.05 -8.90
CA ARG A 301 23.48 -4.22 -7.59
C ARG A 301 22.87 -5.31 -6.71
N ASP A 302 21.90 -6.07 -7.23
CA ASP A 302 21.14 -7.07 -6.47
C ASP A 302 20.47 -6.50 -5.20
N ARG A 303 20.09 -5.21 -5.27
CA ARG A 303 19.36 -4.50 -4.20
C ARG A 303 17.95 -4.15 -4.66
N ILE A 304 16.97 -4.35 -3.79
CA ILE A 304 15.56 -4.07 -4.09
C ILE A 304 15.02 -3.09 -3.05
N LYS A 305 14.27 -2.09 -3.49
CA LYS A 305 13.62 -1.11 -2.60
C LYS A 305 12.59 -1.82 -1.72
N VAL A 306 12.61 -1.50 -0.44
CA VAL A 306 11.71 -2.04 0.57
C VAL A 306 10.40 -1.28 0.53
N TYR A 307 9.30 -2.02 0.41
CA TYR A 307 7.96 -1.47 0.57
C TYR A 307 7.30 -2.14 1.76
N GLY A 308 6.61 -1.34 2.57
CA GLY A 308 5.81 -1.80 3.71
C GLY A 308 4.58 -2.62 3.28
N SER A 309 4.12 -2.46 2.03
CA SER A 309 2.99 -3.21 1.46
C SER A 309 3.01 -3.24 -0.07
N TYR A 310 2.19 -4.13 -0.67
CA TYR A 310 1.94 -4.12 -2.11
C TYR A 310 1.32 -2.82 -2.60
N GLN A 311 0.49 -2.17 -1.77
CA GLN A 311 -0.14 -0.90 -2.12
C GLN A 311 0.89 0.21 -2.33
N GLU A 312 1.99 0.20 -1.57
CA GLU A 312 3.05 1.19 -1.74
C GLU A 312 3.77 1.01 -3.08
N LEU A 313 4.00 -0.23 -3.53
CA LEU A 313 4.54 -0.49 -4.86
C LEU A 313 3.55 -0.12 -5.98
N GLU A 314 2.26 -0.40 -5.78
CA GLU A 314 1.20 -0.02 -6.73
C GLU A 314 1.12 1.49 -6.90
N ALA A 315 1.17 2.25 -5.81
CA ALA A 315 1.17 3.71 -5.84
C ALA A 315 2.39 4.23 -6.63
N GLU A 316 3.58 3.68 -6.39
CA GLU A 316 4.78 4.00 -7.17
C GLU A 316 4.59 3.71 -8.65
N SER A 317 3.99 2.56 -8.96
CA SER A 317 3.70 2.15 -10.34
C SER A 317 2.76 3.12 -11.04
N LEU A 318 1.72 3.60 -10.34
CA LEU A 318 0.77 4.58 -10.88
C LEU A 318 1.46 5.90 -11.22
N GLY A 319 2.37 6.35 -10.34
CA GLY A 319 3.20 7.53 -10.61
C GLY A 319 4.05 7.37 -11.88
N VAL A 320 4.68 6.20 -12.06
CA VAL A 320 5.45 5.89 -13.28
C VAL A 320 4.55 5.84 -14.51
N LEU A 321 3.45 5.09 -14.47
CA LEU A 321 2.49 4.98 -15.58
C LEU A 321 1.95 6.33 -16.02
N THR A 322 1.60 7.20 -15.07
CA THR A 322 1.08 8.53 -15.34
C THR A 322 2.11 9.39 -16.08
N ARG A 323 3.38 9.36 -15.63
CA ARG A 323 4.48 10.07 -16.31
C ARG A 323 4.74 9.52 -17.71
N CYS A 324 4.73 8.20 -17.88
CA CYS A 324 4.89 7.57 -19.18
C CYS A 324 3.79 8.01 -20.16
N ARG A 325 2.53 8.05 -19.72
CA ARG A 325 1.40 8.49 -20.57
C ARG A 325 1.40 9.99 -20.90
N GLN A 326 2.01 10.82 -20.07
CA GLN A 326 2.14 12.26 -20.37
C GLN A 326 3.26 12.57 -21.38
N ASN A 327 4.22 11.66 -21.54
CA ASN A 327 5.38 11.83 -22.42
C ASN A 327 5.25 11.07 -23.75
N ALA A 328 4.21 10.23 -23.90
CA ALA A 328 3.88 9.49 -25.13
C ALA A 328 2.94 10.29 -26.02
#